data_AF-A0A2N2M9X5-F1
#
_entry.id   AF-A0A2N2M9X5-F1
#
_cell.length_a   1.000
_cell.length_b   1.000
_cell.length_c   1.000
_cell.angle_alpha   90.00
_cell.angle_beta   90.00
_cell.angle_gamma   90.00
#
_symmetry.space_group_name_H-M   'P 1'
#
loop_
_entity.id
_entity.type
_entity.pdbx_description
1 polymer ?
#
loop_
_entity_poly.entity_id
_entity_poly.type
_entity_poly.pdbx_seq_one_letter_code
_entity_poly.pdbx_strand_id
1 'polypeptide(L)'
;MDILPALHNRKMLVLCASHSDRETVSVLTAELALRGQVTVLDGGNRFQAYRVAQLLRQKTTQVDSIAKNIFIRRAFTCYQMLALLEGTPSLHQPFIIMDLLATFYDEHVSADAPR
;
A
#
# COMPACT_ATOMS: atom_id res chain seq x y z
N MET A 1 9.81 5.50 -18.23
CA MET A 1 8.37 5.60 -17.93
C MET A 1 8.28 6.39 -16.64
N ASP A 2 8.01 7.69 -16.73
CA ASP A 2 7.81 8.57 -15.56
C ASP A 2 6.42 8.29 -14.98
N ILE A 3 6.26 7.19 -14.26
CA ILE A 3 4.92 6.69 -13.86
C ILE A 3 4.39 7.42 -12.63
N LEU A 4 5.23 8.18 -11.92
CA LEU A 4 4.82 8.83 -10.68
C LEU A 4 4.74 10.34 -10.89
N PRO A 5 3.54 10.96 -10.94
CA PRO A 5 3.47 12.40 -10.71
C PRO A 5 4.21 12.68 -9.40
N ALA A 6 5.02 13.74 -9.36
CA ALA A 6 5.80 14.05 -8.17
C ALA A 6 4.91 13.97 -6.92
N LEU A 7 5.21 13.00 -6.05
CA LEU A 7 4.51 12.81 -4.79
C LEU A 7 4.88 13.97 -3.89
N HIS A 8 4.01 14.97 -3.84
CA HIS A 8 4.17 16.11 -2.95
C HIS A 8 3.60 15.75 -1.59
N ASN A 9 4.26 16.21 -0.52
CA ASN A 9 3.75 16.07 0.83
C ASN A 9 2.34 16.66 0.93
N ARG A 10 1.48 16.01 1.75
CA ARG A 10 0.09 16.42 2.02
C ARG A 10 -0.85 16.38 0.81
N LYS A 11 -0.50 15.66 -0.26
CA LYS A 11 -1.43 15.36 -1.36
C LYS A 11 -1.87 13.90 -1.28
N MET A 12 -3.14 13.68 -1.62
CA MET A 12 -3.69 12.35 -1.86
C MET A 12 -3.75 12.14 -3.38
N LEU A 13 -3.16 11.04 -3.85
CA LEU A 13 -3.29 10.59 -5.23
C LEU A 13 -4.14 9.33 -5.23
N VAL A 14 -5.21 9.34 -6.03
CA VAL A 14 -6.07 8.18 -6.23
C VAL A 14 -5.81 7.63 -7.63
N LEU A 15 -5.46 6.35 -7.71
CA LEU A 15 -5.23 5.64 -8.95
C LEU A 15 -6.36 4.61 -9.13
N CYS A 16 -7.16 4.79 -10.16
CA CYS A 16 -8.20 3.84 -10.56
C CYS A 16 -7.68 3.10 -11.81
N ALA A 17 -7.18 1.89 -11.61
CA ALA A 17 -6.70 1.02 -12.69
C ALA A 17 -7.41 -0.33 -12.63
N SER A 18 -7.48 -1.03 -13.77
CA SER A 18 -7.88 -2.44 -13.76
C SER A 18 -6.89 -3.24 -12.91
N HIS A 19 -7.33 -4.36 -12.34
CA HIS A 19 -6.68 -5.16 -11.28
C HIS A 19 -5.20 -5.60 -11.47
N SER A 20 -4.56 -5.24 -12.58
CA SER A 20 -3.27 -5.74 -13.05
C SER A 20 -2.04 -4.90 -12.67
N ASP A 21 -2.18 -3.68 -12.14
CA ASP A 21 -1.03 -2.77 -11.90
C ASP A 21 -0.28 -3.03 -10.57
N ARG A 22 -0.08 -4.31 -10.24
CA ARG A 22 0.68 -4.76 -9.06
C ARG A 22 2.16 -4.39 -9.14
N GLU A 23 2.68 -4.21 -10.35
CA GLU A 23 4.07 -3.82 -10.58
C GLU A 23 4.30 -2.35 -10.17
N THR A 24 3.37 -1.46 -10.53
CA THR A 24 3.46 -0.04 -10.19
C THR A 24 3.57 0.17 -8.68
N VAL A 25 2.75 -0.53 -7.90
CA VAL A 25 2.82 -0.45 -6.43
C VAL A 25 4.13 -1.01 -5.89
N SER A 26 4.65 -2.08 -6.48
CA SER A 26 5.92 -2.67 -6.07
C SER A 26 7.10 -1.71 -6.32
N VAL A 27 7.12 -1.08 -7.49
CA VAL A 27 8.09 -0.04 -7.86
C VAL A 27 7.98 1.16 -6.91
N LEU A 28 6.78 1.68 -6.71
CA LEU A 28 6.54 2.81 -5.83
C LEU A 28 6.97 2.53 -4.38
N THR A 29 6.64 1.35 -3.85
CA THR A 29 7.03 0.95 -2.49
C THR A 29 8.55 0.91 -2.34
N ALA A 30 9.26 0.33 -3.31
CA ALA A 30 10.72 0.27 -3.30
C ALA A 30 11.35 1.68 -3.35
N GLU A 31 10.84 2.55 -4.21
CA GLU A 31 11.30 3.94 -4.32
C GLU A 31 11.09 4.75 -3.05
N LEU A 32 9.93 4.59 -2.39
CA LEU A 32 9.64 5.28 -1.14
C LEU A 32 10.46 4.72 0.03
N ALA A 33 10.63 3.40 0.11
CA ALA A 33 11.42 2.75 1.15
C ALA A 33 12.90 3.20 1.13
N LEU A 34 13.45 3.47 -0.06
CA LEU A 34 14.80 4.03 -0.23
C LEU A 34 14.92 5.47 0.30
N ARG A 35 13.81 6.21 0.38
CA ARG A 35 13.77 7.60 0.86
C ARG A 35 13.41 7.71 2.34
N GLY A 36 12.87 6.64 2.94
CA GLY A 36 12.46 6.62 4.34
C GLY A 36 11.32 5.63 4.58
N GLN A 37 10.65 5.77 5.72
CA GLN A 37 9.56 4.90 6.12
C GLN A 37 8.36 5.01 5.16
N VAL A 38 7.70 3.89 4.88
CA VAL A 38 6.46 3.83 4.09
C VAL A 38 5.52 2.82 4.72
N THR A 39 4.24 3.16 4.80
CA THR A 39 3.20 2.23 5.27
C THR A 39 2.31 1.80 4.12
N VAL A 40 2.10 0.49 4.00
CA VAL A 40 1.17 -0.13 3.06
C VAL A 40 -0.04 -0.67 3.83
N LEU A 41 -1.23 -0.21 3.46
CA LEU A 41 -2.50 -0.77 3.89
C LEU A 41 -3.05 -1.62 2.73
N ASP A 42 -3.07 -2.94 2.89
CA ASP A 42 -3.41 -3.90 1.84
C ASP A 42 -4.76 -4.57 2.15
N GLY A 43 -5.82 -4.10 1.49
CA GLY A 43 -7.17 -4.67 1.59
C GLY A 43 -7.42 -5.82 0.60
N GLY A 44 -6.57 -5.99 -0.41
CA GLY A 44 -6.75 -7.00 -1.46
C GLY A 44 -5.88 -8.25 -1.28
N ASN A 45 -5.04 -8.28 -0.24
CA ASN A 45 -3.97 -9.26 -0.06
C ASN A 45 -3.07 -9.37 -1.31
N ARG A 46 -2.71 -8.22 -1.91
CA ARG A 46 -1.98 -8.16 -3.18
C ARG A 46 -0.56 -7.63 -3.07
N PHE A 47 -0.10 -7.27 -1.87
CA PHE A 47 1.25 -6.76 -1.69
C PHE A 47 2.32 -7.83 -2.02
N GLN A 48 3.21 -7.52 -2.96
CA GLN A 48 4.24 -8.43 -3.47
C GLN A 48 5.61 -8.20 -2.81
N ALA A 49 5.78 -8.63 -1.55
CA ALA A 49 7.01 -8.43 -0.79
C ALA A 49 8.28 -8.91 -1.51
N TYR A 50 8.21 -10.06 -2.19
CA TYR A 50 9.34 -10.60 -2.93
C TYR A 50 9.73 -9.72 -4.13
N ARG A 51 8.74 -9.18 -4.85
CA ARG A 51 9.00 -8.27 -5.98
C ARG A 51 9.65 -6.98 -5.49
N VAL A 52 9.18 -6.43 -4.38
CA VAL A 52 9.81 -5.27 -3.74
C VAL A 52 11.25 -5.57 -3.34
N ALA A 53 11.53 -6.72 -2.73
CA ALA A 53 12.89 -7.12 -2.36
C ALA A 53 13.82 -7.25 -3.59
N GLN A 54 13.32 -7.78 -4.72
CA GLN A 54 14.06 -7.81 -5.98
C GLN A 54 14.40 -6.40 -6.49
N LEU A 55 13.43 -5.49 -6.47
CA LEU A 55 13.62 -4.11 -6.89
C LEU A 55 14.62 -3.37 -5.99
N LEU A 56 14.60 -3.63 -4.68
CA LEU A 56 15.59 -3.08 -3.75
C LEU A 56 16.99 -3.61 -4.03
N ARG A 57 17.17 -4.91 -4.29
CA ARG A 57 18.47 -5.51 -4.66
C ARG A 57 19.10 -4.88 -5.90
N GLN A 58 18.28 -4.38 -6.82
CA GLN A 58 18.78 -3.69 -8.03
C GLN A 58 19.29 -2.27 -7.75
N LYS A 59 18.96 -1.70 -6.58
CA LYS A 59 19.22 -0.29 -6.25
C LYS A 59 20.15 -0.10 -5.05
N THR A 60 20.27 -1.09 -4.18
CA THR A 60 21.09 -1.01 -2.97
C THR A 60 21.58 -2.38 -2.51
N THR A 61 22.74 -2.40 -1.86
CA THR A 61 23.26 -3.58 -1.15
C THR A 61 22.70 -3.71 0.26
N GLN A 62 22.12 -2.65 0.83
CA GLN A 62 21.59 -2.60 2.20
C GLN A 62 20.12 -3.04 2.29
N VAL A 63 19.75 -4.10 1.58
CA VAL A 63 18.35 -4.51 1.40
C VAL A 63 17.63 -4.74 2.73
N ASP A 64 18.26 -5.42 3.68
CA ASP A 64 17.66 -5.72 4.98
C ASP A 64 17.40 -4.46 5.81
N SER A 65 18.26 -3.45 5.66
CA SER A 65 18.09 -2.15 6.33
C SER A 65 16.92 -1.39 5.71
N ILE A 66 16.86 -1.33 4.39
CA ILE A 66 15.79 -0.63 3.67
C ILE A 66 14.44 -1.35 3.80
N ALA A 67 14.42 -2.68 3.88
CA ALA A 67 13.20 -3.44 4.10
C ALA A 67 12.52 -3.10 5.43
N LYS A 68 13.29 -2.71 6.46
CA LYS A 68 12.75 -2.25 7.77
C LYS A 68 12.02 -0.91 7.69
N ASN A 69 12.16 -0.17 6.60
CA ASN A 69 11.37 1.04 6.36
C ASN A 69 9.95 0.72 5.89
N ILE A 70 9.64 -0.53 5.53
CA ILE A 70 8.35 -0.91 4.97
C ILE A 70 7.48 -1.52 6.06
N PHE A 71 6.40 -0.82 6.41
CA PHE A 71 5.38 -1.29 7.33
C PHE A 71 4.18 -1.77 6.54
N ILE A 72 3.69 -2.98 6.81
CA ILE A 72 2.57 -3.57 6.07
C ILE A 72 1.48 -3.93 7.07
N ARG A 73 0.26 -3.47 6.81
CA ARG A 73 -0.94 -3.83 7.56
C ARG A 73 -1.97 -4.36 6.57
N ARG A 74 -2.50 -5.56 6.84
CA ARG A 74 -3.48 -6.22 5.98
C ARG A 74 -4.85 -6.22 6.63
N ALA A 75 -5.87 -5.98 5.81
CA ALA A 75 -7.26 -6.20 6.18
C ALA A 75 -7.84 -7.28 5.27
N PHE A 76 -8.61 -8.19 5.86
CA PHE A 76 -9.30 -9.27 5.16
C PHE A 76 -10.82 -9.07 5.16
N THR A 77 -11.33 -8.12 5.94
CA THR A 77 -12.76 -7.75 5.97
C THR A 77 -12.92 -6.24 5.94
N CYS A 78 -14.10 -5.76 5.53
CA CYS A 78 -14.41 -4.34 5.50
C CYS A 78 -14.29 -3.70 6.90
N TYR A 79 -14.67 -4.41 7.95
CA TYR A 79 -14.51 -3.97 9.33
C TYR A 79 -13.04 -3.83 9.74
N GLN A 80 -12.19 -4.79 9.34
CA GLN A 80 -10.75 -4.67 9.56
C GLN A 80 -10.16 -3.50 8.78
N MET A 81 -10.62 -3.26 7.55
CA MET A 81 -10.15 -2.13 6.75
C MET A 81 -10.53 -0.79 7.38
N LEU A 82 -11.77 -0.67 7.85
CA LEU A 82 -12.23 0.49 8.60
C LEU A 82 -11.38 0.71 9.86
N ALA A 83 -11.20 -0.33 10.69
CA ALA A 83 -10.38 -0.26 11.90
C ALA A 83 -8.92 0.09 11.61
N LEU A 84 -8.35 -0.39 10.49
CA LEU A 84 -7.01 0.00 10.06
C LEU A 84 -6.93 1.49 9.75
N LEU A 85 -7.90 2.04 9.01
CA LEU A 85 -7.96 3.44 8.63
C LEU A 85 -8.12 4.35 9.86
N GLU A 86 -9.09 4.05 10.73
CA GLU A 86 -9.34 4.82 11.96
C GLU A 86 -8.17 4.76 12.94
N GLY A 87 -7.53 3.59 13.05
CA GLY A 87 -6.36 3.39 13.91
C GLY A 87 -5.04 3.85 13.31
N THR A 88 -5.02 4.42 12.10
CA THR A 88 -3.78 4.91 11.48
C THR A 88 -3.46 6.32 11.99
N PRO A 89 -2.36 6.53 12.73
CA PRO A 89 -1.97 7.85 13.18
C PRO A 89 -1.53 8.73 12.00
N SER A 90 -1.69 10.04 12.15
CA SER A 90 -1.15 11.02 11.20
C SER A 90 0.37 11.07 11.33
N LEU A 91 1.08 10.31 10.49
CA LEU A 91 2.54 10.26 10.46
C LEU A 91 3.10 11.13 9.33
N HIS A 92 4.32 11.65 9.52
CA HIS A 92 5.07 12.35 8.48
C HIS A 92 5.77 11.37 7.52
N GLN A 93 5.01 10.43 6.97
CA GLN A 93 5.50 9.42 6.04
C GLN A 93 4.43 9.07 4.98
N PRO A 94 4.84 8.57 3.81
CA PRO A 94 3.91 8.13 2.79
C PRO A 94 3.08 6.91 3.22
N PHE A 95 1.81 6.92 2.83
CA PHE A 95 0.91 5.80 2.91
C PHE A 95 0.53 5.33 1.51
N ILE A 96 0.56 4.03 1.29
CA ILE A 96 0.04 3.37 0.08
C ILE A 96 -1.17 2.55 0.52
N ILE A 97 -2.34 2.84 -0.05
CA ILE A 97 -3.55 2.07 0.22
C ILE A 97 -3.88 1.29 -1.04
N MET A 98 -3.88 -0.04 -0.94
CA MET A 98 -4.15 -0.95 -2.05
C MET A 98 -5.51 -1.60 -1.90
N ASP A 99 -6.24 -1.68 -3.02
CA ASP A 99 -7.51 -2.42 -3.10
C ASP A 99 -8.47 -2.05 -1.95
N LEU A 100 -8.57 -0.74 -1.65
CA LEU A 100 -9.32 -0.18 -0.51
C LEU A 100 -10.73 -0.77 -0.39
N LEU A 101 -11.43 -0.87 -1.52
CA LEU A 101 -12.82 -1.33 -1.57
C LEU A 101 -12.95 -2.85 -1.73
N ALA A 102 -11.87 -3.60 -1.96
CA ALA A 102 -11.98 -5.03 -2.24
C ALA A 102 -12.63 -5.80 -1.09
N THR A 103 -12.32 -5.43 0.16
CA THR A 103 -12.93 -6.04 1.36
C THR A 103 -14.41 -5.70 1.55
N PHE A 104 -14.94 -4.70 0.84
CA PHE A 104 -16.34 -4.27 0.91
C PHE A 104 -17.23 -4.98 -0.12
N TYR A 105 -16.62 -5.61 -1.12
CA TYR A 105 -17.32 -6.41 -2.14
C TYR A 105 -17.33 -7.91 -1.81
N ASP A 106 -16.88 -8.28 -0.62
CA ASP A 106 -16.95 -9.65 -0.13
C ASP A 106 -18.42 -10.06 0.07
N GLU A 107 -18.78 -11.25 -0.39
CA GLU A 107 -20.16 -11.80 -0.32
C GLU A 107 -20.67 -11.93 1.12
N HIS A 108 -19.76 -11.90 2.11
CA HIS A 108 -20.09 -11.90 3.53
C HIS A 108 -20.57 -10.54 4.08
N VAL A 109 -20.55 -9.48 3.27
CA VAL A 109 -21.08 -8.16 3.66
C VAL A 109 -22.56 -8.07 3.27
N SER A 110 -23.45 -8.14 4.27
CA SER A 110 -24.89 -7.97 4.05
C SER A 110 -25.22 -6.60 3.45
N ALA A 111 -26.15 -6.55 2.50
CA ALA A 111 -26.64 -5.30 1.91
C ALA A 111 -27.31 -4.36 2.94
N ASP A 112 -27.73 -4.93 4.07
CA ASP A 112 -28.41 -4.24 5.19
C ASP A 112 -27.45 -3.80 6.30
N ALA A 113 -26.13 -3.99 6.14
CA ALA A 113 -25.16 -3.48 7.09
C ALA A 113 -25.30 -1.94 7.19
N PRO A 114 -25.28 -1.36 8.41
CA PRO A 114 -25.41 0.07 8.59
C PRO A 114 -24.30 0.78 7.80
N ARG A 115 -24.70 1.61 6.84
CA ARG A 115 -23.82 2.42 5.99
C ARG A 115 -23.34 3.67 6.70
#